data_AF-A0A7K4B3G2-F1
#
_entry.id   AF-A0A7K4B3G2-F1
#
_cell.length_a   1.000
_cell.length_b   1.000
_cell.length_c   1.000
_cell.angle_alpha   90.00
_cell.angle_beta   90.00
_cell.angle_gamma   90.00
#
_symmetry.space_group_name_H-M   'P 1'
#
loop_
_entity.id
_entity.type
_entity.pdbx_description
1 polymer ?
#
loop_
_entity_poly.entity_id
_entity_poly.type
_entity_poly.pdbx_seq_one_letter_code
_entity_poly.pdbx_strand_id
1 'polypeptide(L)'
;MLNENTLSKLYEMRLNSMAQSFRDQMTDTAYVSMQFEERFGLLVDSEWNKRRTNRLKLLIKKAEYAYPQACIEDINYAPERHLDKGQITRLSLCGYIQDCNNVGVTQWQDFVNQ
;
A
#
# COMPACT_ATOMS: atom_id res chain seq x y z
N MET A 1 -27.10 12.45 -20.39
CA MET A 1 -28.03 12.19 -19.26
C MET A 1 -27.80 10.83 -18.58
N LEU A 2 -27.54 9.73 -19.30
CA LEU A 2 -27.31 8.41 -18.66
C LEU A 2 -26.07 8.37 -17.75
N ASN A 3 -24.97 9.01 -18.20
CA ASN A 3 -23.66 8.92 -17.53
C ASN A 3 -23.61 9.67 -16.19
N GLU A 4 -24.28 10.82 -16.07
CA GLU A 4 -24.40 11.55 -14.81
C GLU A 4 -25.21 10.77 -13.76
N ASN A 5 -26.27 10.07 -14.19
CA ASN A 5 -27.04 9.20 -13.29
C ASN A 5 -26.17 8.05 -12.76
N THR A 6 -25.37 7.43 -13.64
CA THR A 6 -24.41 6.38 -13.25
C THR A 6 -23.36 6.91 -12.27
N LEU A 7 -22.78 8.09 -12.52
CA LEU A 7 -21.82 8.71 -11.61
C LEU A 7 -22.41 8.96 -10.22
N SER A 8 -23.62 9.53 -10.15
CA SER A 8 -24.31 9.73 -8.87
C SER A 8 -24.52 8.42 -8.10
N LYS A 9 -24.95 7.36 -8.79
CA LYS A 9 -25.10 6.03 -8.17
C LYS A 9 -23.78 5.46 -7.67
N LEU A 10 -22.68 5.64 -8.41
CA LEU A 10 -21.35 5.20 -7.97
C LEU A 10 -20.91 5.93 -6.69
N TYR A 11 -21.16 7.24 -6.60
CA TYR A 11 -20.89 7.99 -5.37
C TYR A 11 -21.77 7.54 -4.19
N GLU A 12 -23.06 7.31 -4.41
CA GLU A 12 -23.99 6.80 -3.38
C GLU A 12 -23.57 5.42 -2.85
N MET A 13 -23.07 4.54 -3.74
CA MET A 13 -22.52 3.23 -3.36
C MET A 13 -21.11 3.31 -2.74
N ARG A 14 -20.56 4.52 -2.52
CA ARG A 14 -19.20 4.74 -2.02
C ARG A 14 -18.12 4.10 -2.90
N LEU A 15 -18.31 4.14 -4.21
CA LEU A 15 -17.35 3.72 -5.25
C LEU A 15 -16.67 4.95 -5.86
N ASN A 16 -16.12 5.82 -5.01
CA ASN A 16 -15.67 7.15 -5.40
C ASN A 16 -14.52 7.13 -6.42
N SER A 17 -13.57 6.20 -6.28
CA SER A 17 -12.41 6.08 -7.17
C SER A 17 -12.82 5.53 -8.53
N MET A 18 -13.74 4.57 -8.54
CA MET A 18 -14.36 4.06 -9.77
C MET A 18 -15.16 5.15 -10.48
N ALA A 19 -15.95 5.96 -9.75
CA ALA A 19 -16.69 7.08 -10.32
C ALA A 19 -15.75 8.10 -11.00
N GLN A 20 -14.65 8.45 -10.34
CA GLN A 20 -13.68 9.37 -10.92
C GLN A 20 -13.02 8.77 -12.17
N SER A 21 -12.55 7.52 -12.09
CA SER A 21 -11.95 6.84 -13.24
C SER A 21 -12.93 6.68 -14.41
N PHE A 22 -14.22 6.47 -14.13
CA PHE A 22 -15.26 6.43 -15.16
C PHE A 22 -15.44 7.77 -15.86
N ARG A 23 -15.41 8.88 -15.10
CA ARG A 23 -15.43 10.23 -15.67
C ARG A 23 -14.19 10.47 -16.53
N ASP A 24 -13.01 10.07 -16.06
CA ASP A 24 -11.74 10.25 -16.78
C ASP A 24 -11.76 9.47 -18.12
N GLN A 25 -12.23 8.22 -18.10
CA GLN A 25 -12.38 7.37 -19.30
C GLN A 25 -13.33 7.97 -20.34
N MET A 26 -14.33 8.75 -19.92
CA MET A 26 -15.24 9.42 -20.85
C MET A 26 -14.63 10.66 -21.52
N THR A 27 -13.69 11.32 -20.85
CA THR A 27 -13.07 12.55 -21.36
C THR A 27 -11.81 12.28 -22.19
N ASP A 28 -11.14 11.16 -21.94
CA ASP A 28 -9.85 10.85 -22.55
C ASP A 28 -9.99 9.88 -23.73
N THR A 29 -9.53 10.32 -24.90
CA THR A 29 -9.54 9.57 -26.16
C THR A 29 -8.69 8.30 -26.11
N ALA A 30 -7.71 8.21 -25.21
CA ALA A 30 -6.85 7.02 -25.06
C ALA A 30 -7.65 5.76 -24.69
N TYR A 31 -8.81 5.91 -24.06
CA TYR A 31 -9.67 4.78 -23.68
C TYR A 31 -10.61 4.34 -24.80
N VAL A 32 -10.78 5.13 -25.86
CA VAL A 32 -11.68 4.80 -26.97
C VAL A 32 -11.21 3.56 -27.74
N SER A 33 -9.90 3.34 -27.83
CA SER A 33 -9.31 2.17 -28.50
C SER A 33 -9.29 0.90 -27.64
N MET A 34 -9.58 0.99 -26.34
CA MET A 34 -9.59 -0.17 -25.43
C MET A 34 -10.90 -0.93 -25.50
N GLN A 35 -10.85 -2.24 -25.31
CA GLN A 35 -12.05 -3.06 -25.21
C GLN A 35 -12.80 -2.76 -23.92
N PHE A 36 -14.11 -3.07 -23.90
CA PHE A 36 -14.95 -2.78 -22.74
C PHE A 36 -14.43 -3.47 -21.47
N GLU A 37 -13.99 -4.71 -21.58
CA GLU A 37 -13.49 -5.54 -20.48
C GLU A 37 -12.24 -4.92 -19.84
N GLU A 38 -11.33 -4.37 -20.67
CA GLU A 38 -10.11 -3.71 -20.20
C GLU A 38 -10.46 -2.43 -19.44
N ARG A 39 -11.34 -1.59 -20.01
CA ARG A 39 -11.81 -0.36 -19.37
C ARG A 39 -12.49 -0.67 -18.05
N PHE A 40 -13.36 -1.67 -18.02
CA PHE A 40 -14.07 -2.10 -16.82
C PHE A 40 -13.09 -2.64 -15.76
N GLY A 41 -12.09 -3.42 -16.16
CA GLY A 41 -11.01 -3.86 -15.28
C GLY A 41 -10.33 -2.69 -14.58
N LEU A 42 -9.93 -1.65 -15.33
CA LEU A 42 -9.31 -0.45 -14.76
C LEU A 42 -10.21 0.28 -13.75
N LEU A 43 -11.52 0.34 -14.01
CA LEU A 43 -12.48 0.94 -13.08
C LEU A 43 -12.53 0.18 -11.75
N VAL A 44 -12.59 -1.15 -11.83
CA VAL A 44 -12.62 -2.04 -10.65
C VAL A 44 -11.32 -1.94 -9.88
N ASP A 45 -10.17 -2.00 -10.57
CA ASP A 45 -8.85 -1.92 -9.96
C ASP A 45 -8.61 -0.60 -9.25
N SER A 46 -9.06 0.52 -9.83
CA SER A 46 -8.98 1.85 -9.20
C SER A 46 -9.63 1.85 -7.81
N GLU A 47 -10.87 1.38 -7.71
CA GLU A 47 -11.60 1.33 -6.45
C GLU A 47 -11.04 0.29 -5.48
N TRP A 48 -10.69 -0.90 -5.97
CA TRP A 48 -10.08 -1.95 -5.17
C TRP A 48 -8.77 -1.48 -4.52
N ASN A 49 -7.87 -0.89 -5.30
CA ASN A 49 -6.59 -0.37 -4.83
C ASN A 49 -6.78 0.77 -3.84
N LYS A 50 -7.74 1.67 -4.08
CA LYS A 50 -8.07 2.76 -3.15
C LYS A 50 -8.54 2.22 -1.79
N ARG A 51 -9.43 1.22 -1.79
CA ARG A 51 -9.93 0.59 -0.57
C ARG A 51 -8.84 -0.13 0.21
N ARG A 52 -7.97 -0.88 -0.47
CA ARG A 52 -6.81 -1.56 0.15
C ARG A 52 -5.85 -0.56 0.78
N THR A 53 -5.51 0.50 0.05
CA THR A 53 -4.62 1.56 0.53
C THR A 53 -5.21 2.26 1.76
N ASN A 54 -6.50 2.61 1.72
CA ASN A 54 -7.17 3.24 2.86
C ASN A 54 -7.20 2.32 4.09
N ARG A 55 -7.49 1.02 3.90
CA ARG A 55 -7.44 0.03 4.97
C ARG A 55 -6.05 -0.06 5.58
N LEU A 56 -5.01 -0.13 4.76
CA LEU A 56 -3.62 -0.18 5.22
C LEU A 56 -3.28 1.06 6.06
N LYS A 57 -3.60 2.27 5.56
CA LYS A 57 -3.37 3.53 6.28
C LYS A 57 -4.09 3.58 7.63
N LEU A 58 -5.33 3.08 7.68
CA LEU A 58 -6.09 2.97 8.94
C LEU A 58 -5.44 1.99 9.91
N LEU A 59 -4.94 0.84 9.45
CA LEU A 59 -4.26 -0.13 10.30
C LEU A 59 -2.94 0.43 10.86
N ILE A 60 -2.12 1.09 10.02
CA ILE A 60 -0.89 1.76 10.45
C ILE A 60 -1.20 2.82 11.52
N LYS A 61 -2.23 3.64 11.29
CA LYS A 61 -2.66 4.66 12.26
C LYS A 61 -3.11 4.05 13.59
N LYS A 62 -3.84 2.93 13.54
CA LYS A 62 -4.34 2.22 14.73
C LYS A 62 -3.25 1.47 15.51
N ALA A 63 -2.14 1.13 14.87
CA ALA A 63 -1.04 0.42 15.52
C ALA A 63 -0.18 1.33 16.41
N GLU A 64 -0.38 2.66 16.35
CA GLU A 64 0.28 3.63 17.23
C GLU A 64 1.81 3.49 17.26
N TYR A 65 2.41 3.14 16.11
CA TYR A 65 3.87 3.07 15.98
C TYR A 65 4.52 4.42 16.30
N ALA A 66 5.67 4.39 16.99
CA ALA A 66 6.47 5.59 17.26
C ALA A 66 6.88 6.31 15.95
N TYR A 67 7.12 5.54 14.89
CA TYR A 67 7.49 6.04 13.55
C TYR A 67 6.56 5.44 12.48
N PRO A 68 5.36 5.99 12.26
CA PRO A 68 4.36 5.42 11.34
C PRO A 68 4.77 5.42 9.87
N GLN A 69 5.75 6.25 9.50
CA GLN A 69 6.28 6.38 8.14
C GLN A 69 7.64 5.66 7.97
N ALA A 70 8.06 4.86 8.96
CA ALA A 70 9.31 4.12 8.85
C ALA A 70 9.27 3.17 7.64
N CYS A 71 10.29 3.26 6.80
CA CYS A 71 10.50 2.39 5.65
C CYS A 71 11.94 1.85 5.66
N ILE A 72 12.19 0.82 4.84
CA ILE A 72 13.49 0.13 4.80
C ILE A 72 14.54 0.98 4.08
N GLU A 73 14.09 1.78 3.12
CA GLU A 73 14.89 2.69 2.33
C GLU A 73 15.54 3.79 3.18
N ASP A 74 14.85 4.21 4.26
CA ASP A 74 15.32 5.25 5.18
C ASP A 74 16.26 4.71 6.27
N ILE A 75 16.61 3.42 6.24
CA ILE A 75 17.54 2.85 7.22
C ILE A 75 18.94 3.42 7.01
N ASN A 76 19.48 4.04 8.07
CA ASN A 76 20.85 4.50 8.10
C ASN A 76 21.81 3.32 8.36
N TYR A 77 22.63 2.97 7.36
CA TYR A 77 23.66 1.93 7.42
C TYR A 77 25.07 2.48 7.72
N ALA A 78 25.16 3.64 8.36
CA ALA A 78 26.45 4.19 8.74
C ALA A 78 27.25 3.22 9.64
N PRO A 79 28.60 3.16 9.51
CA PRO A 79 29.41 2.11 10.12
C PRO A 79 29.25 1.94 11.64
N GLU A 80 29.00 3.03 12.36
CA GLU A 80 28.77 3.06 13.81
C GLU A 80 27.51 2.31 14.26
N ARG A 81 26.57 2.05 13.34
CA ARG A 81 25.34 1.30 13.63
C ARG A 81 25.55 -0.21 13.61
N HIS A 82 26.67 -0.68 13.04
CA HIS A 82 27.01 -2.09 12.91
C HIS A 82 25.87 -2.96 12.33
N LEU A 83 25.14 -2.42 11.34
CA LEU A 83 24.02 -3.11 10.70
C LEU A 83 24.48 -3.85 9.43
N ASP A 84 24.20 -5.15 9.35
CA ASP A 84 24.37 -5.92 8.12
C ASP A 84 23.21 -5.66 7.15
N LYS A 85 23.50 -4.90 6.08
CA LYS A 85 22.54 -4.61 5.01
C LYS A 85 21.98 -5.87 4.34
N GLY A 86 22.79 -6.91 4.19
CA GLY A 86 22.36 -8.18 3.62
C GLY A 86 21.33 -8.89 4.50
N GLN A 87 21.55 -8.88 5.81
CA GLN A 87 20.61 -9.44 6.78
C GLN A 87 19.29 -8.65 6.80
N ILE A 88 19.34 -7.32 6.90
CA ILE A 88 18.14 -6.46 6.91
C ILE A 88 17.32 -6.64 5.63
N THR A 89 17.98 -6.69 4.47
CA THR A 89 17.30 -6.93 3.19
C THR A 89 16.57 -8.27 3.20
N ARG A 90 17.22 -9.35 3.70
CA ARG A 90 16.59 -10.67 3.79
C ARG A 90 15.38 -10.70 4.71
N LEU A 91 15.47 -10.01 5.86
CA LEU A 91 14.36 -9.87 6.80
C LEU A 91 13.21 -9.05 6.21
N SER A 92 13.50 -8.02 5.41
CA SER A 92 12.46 -7.19 4.78
C SER A 92 11.53 -7.93 3.83
N LEU A 93 11.98 -9.06 3.28
CA LEU A 93 11.18 -9.93 2.44
C LEU A 93 10.17 -10.77 3.24
N CYS A 94 10.22 -10.73 4.58
CA CYS A 94 9.31 -11.43 5.48
C CYS A 94 9.28 -12.96 5.29
N GLY A 95 10.30 -13.55 4.65
CA GLY A 95 10.37 -15.00 4.43
C GLY A 95 10.36 -15.82 5.73
N TYR A 96 10.93 -15.26 6.80
CA TYR A 96 10.91 -15.87 8.13
C TYR A 96 9.50 -16.14 8.66
N ILE A 97 8.47 -15.40 8.21
CA ILE A 97 7.08 -15.65 8.58
C ILE A 97 6.58 -16.96 7.95
N GLN A 98 6.92 -17.20 6.68
CA GLN A 98 6.54 -18.43 5.98
C GLN A 98 7.26 -19.64 6.56
N ASP A 99 8.54 -19.46 6.91
CA ASP A 99 9.37 -20.51 7.49
C ASP A 99 9.08 -20.75 8.99
N CYS A 100 8.16 -19.99 9.60
CA CYS A 100 7.87 -20.02 11.03
C CYS A 100 9.11 -19.77 11.93
N ASN A 101 10.04 -18.96 11.43
CA ASN A 101 11.27 -18.60 12.13
C ASN A 101 11.06 -17.32 12.96
N ASN A 102 11.50 -17.36 14.22
CA ASN A 102 11.39 -16.22 15.13
C ASN A 102 12.50 -15.20 14.90
N VAL A 103 12.16 -13.91 14.94
CA VAL A 103 13.11 -12.80 14.89
C VAL A 103 13.10 -12.09 16.24
N GLY A 104 14.23 -12.12 16.94
CA GLY A 104 14.43 -11.39 18.18
C GLY A 104 14.97 -9.99 17.91
N VAL A 105 14.37 -8.97 18.52
CA VAL A 105 14.88 -7.58 18.51
C VAL A 105 15.26 -7.23 19.93
N THR A 106 16.52 -6.89 20.14
CA THR A 106 17.10 -6.50 21.45
C THR A 106 17.70 -5.12 21.36
N GLN A 107 17.72 -4.37 22.47
CA GLN A 107 18.42 -3.09 22.51
C GLN A 107 19.88 -3.37 22.86
N TRP A 108 20.82 -2.67 22.22
CA TRP A 108 22.25 -2.84 22.50
C TRP A 108 22.62 -2.58 23.98
N GLN A 109 21.79 -1.82 24.69
CA GLN A 109 21.91 -1.57 26.13
C GLN A 109 21.77 -2.85 26.97
N ASP A 110 21.06 -3.88 26.47
CA ASP A 110 20.76 -5.11 27.19
C ASP A 110 21.99 -6.02 27.38
N PHE A 111 23.04 -5.86 26.55
CA PHE A 111 24.27 -6.64 26.60
C PHE A 111 25.42 -5.99 27.38
N VAL A 112 25.33 -4.69 27.67
CA VAL A 112 26.42 -3.94 28.34
C VAL A 112 26.38 -4.11 29.88
N ASN A 113 25.29 -4.65 30.42
CA ASN A 113 25.10 -4.87 31.86
C ASN A 113 25.12 -6.36 32.27
N GLN A 114 25.74 -7.24 31.47
CA GLN A 114 26.07 -8.63 31.83
C GLN A 114 27.58 -8.84 31.77
#